data_AF-A0A5B9EN59-F1
#
_entry.id   AF-A0A5B9EN59-F1
#
_cell.length_a   1.000
_cell.length_b   1.000
_cell.length_c   1.000
_cell.angle_alpha   90.00
_cell.angle_beta   90.00
_cell.angle_gamma   90.00
#
_symmetry.space_group_name_H-M   'P 1'
#
loop_
_entity.id
_entity.type
_entity.pdbx_description
1 polymer ?
#
loop_
_entity_poly.entity_id
_entity_poly.type
_entity_poly.pdbx_seq_one_letter_code
_entity_poly.pdbx_strand_id
1 'polypeptide(L)'
;MKNALIVVALAVAVIVGVLAFRGNAPLDGFQPAGSSFTTERVEALLLEGATSEVQRDLYRVIAEDYPTEYAAFLADMTALANSGIPNLEQAAFEKSRDFTSELRRTNARYLSQAPLENLRAINRATLAVLVSLQDNLPLCAKFAVGGGANLTMADVEMLDLDLVAAIGNENFRAMAAGRDTPVTHAAVRDGDIAALIDGWNNDPATTPDMQTALMGGDMSHPAFCAANTTFQAFVAEATGAAEERAIVYMTTAVNAQ
;
A
#
# COMPACT_ATOMS: atom_id res chain seq x y z
N MET A 1 -19.72 8.50 -15.64
CA MET A 1 -18.85 9.34 -14.78
C MET A 1 -18.56 8.76 -13.40
N LYS A 2 -19.45 7.99 -12.74
CA LYS A 2 -19.16 7.42 -11.40
C LYS A 2 -17.99 6.42 -11.31
N ASN A 3 -17.55 5.84 -12.44
CA ASN A 3 -16.49 4.82 -12.44
C ASN A 3 -15.11 5.32 -12.90
N ALA A 4 -15.00 6.55 -13.43
CA ALA A 4 -13.74 7.06 -13.96
C ALA A 4 -12.90 7.82 -12.93
N LEU A 5 -13.49 8.18 -11.78
CA LEU A 5 -12.88 9.06 -10.78
C LEU A 5 -12.31 8.34 -9.55
N ILE A 6 -12.40 7.01 -9.51
CA ILE A 6 -11.82 6.17 -8.46
C ILE A 6 -10.60 5.50 -9.06
N VAL A 7 -9.55 6.29 -9.32
CA VAL A 7 -8.25 5.80 -9.78
C VAL A 7 -7.20 6.40 -8.87
N VAL A 8 -7.09 5.85 -7.65
CA VAL A 8 -5.95 6.13 -6.75
C VAL A 8 -5.67 4.88 -5.92
N ALA A 9 -4.59 4.17 -6.29
CA ALA A 9 -3.62 3.40 -5.51
C ALA A 9 -4.04 2.44 -4.36
N LEU A 10 -3.80 1.14 -4.59
CA LEU A 10 -4.01 0.02 -3.67
C LEU A 10 -2.69 -0.76 -3.44
N ALA A 11 -1.72 -0.18 -2.71
CA ALA A 11 -0.32 -0.64 -2.72
C ALA A 11 0.11 -1.67 -1.64
N VAL A 12 -0.68 -1.88 -0.58
CA VAL A 12 -0.14 -2.46 0.66
C VAL A 12 -0.06 -3.99 0.68
N ALA A 13 -0.93 -4.70 -0.05
CA ALA A 13 -1.04 -6.16 0.09
C ALA A 13 0.21 -6.94 -0.36
N VAL A 14 1.03 -6.40 -1.24
CA VAL A 14 2.10 -7.17 -1.93
C VAL A 14 3.37 -7.36 -1.09
N ILE A 15 3.62 -6.44 -0.16
CA ILE A 15 4.97 -6.25 0.39
C ILE A 15 5.36 -7.38 1.35
N VAL A 16 4.51 -7.69 2.33
CA VAL A 16 4.85 -8.68 3.38
C VAL A 16 5.13 -10.05 2.75
N GLY A 17 4.44 -10.41 1.66
CA GLY A 17 4.74 -11.62 0.91
C GLY A 17 6.13 -11.63 0.28
N VAL A 18 6.49 -10.57 -0.46
CA VAL A 18 7.78 -10.54 -1.16
C VAL A 18 8.95 -10.42 -0.17
N LEU A 19 8.76 -9.67 0.93
CA LEU A 19 9.79 -9.46 1.95
C LEU A 19 10.09 -10.71 2.77
N ALA A 20 9.10 -11.57 2.99
CA ALA A 20 9.30 -12.81 3.73
C ALA A 20 10.26 -13.80 3.04
N PHE A 21 10.53 -13.65 1.73
CA PHE A 21 11.20 -14.68 0.93
C PHE A 21 12.32 -14.22 -0.01
N ARG A 22 12.51 -12.91 -0.23
CA ARG A 22 13.68 -12.42 -1.00
C ARG A 22 15.03 -12.54 -0.28
N GLY A 23 15.04 -12.93 0.99
CA GLY A 23 16.26 -13.36 1.65
C GLY A 23 16.73 -14.68 1.05
N ASN A 24 17.94 -14.71 0.46
CA ASN A 24 18.66 -15.91 0.01
C ASN A 24 18.92 -16.98 1.10
N ALA A 25 18.15 -16.99 2.20
CA ALA A 25 18.12 -18.06 3.18
C ALA A 25 17.02 -19.03 2.74
N PRO A 26 17.33 -20.08 1.94
CA PRO A 26 16.35 -21.12 1.67
C PRO A 26 15.86 -21.65 3.02
N LEU A 27 14.54 -21.70 3.22
CA LEU A 27 13.95 -22.43 4.35
C LEU A 27 14.43 -23.88 4.39
N ASP A 28 14.89 -24.40 3.25
CA ASP A 28 15.49 -25.72 3.06
C ASP A 28 16.88 -25.88 3.72
N GLY A 29 17.55 -24.78 4.09
CA GLY A 29 18.96 -24.79 4.52
C GLY A 29 19.22 -24.93 6.02
N PHE A 30 18.21 -24.81 6.88
CA PHE A 30 18.44 -24.55 8.32
C PHE A 30 17.65 -25.40 9.32
N GLN A 31 17.05 -26.52 8.92
CA GLN A 31 16.52 -27.47 9.90
C GLN A 31 17.36 -28.75 9.97
N PRO A 32 18.00 -29.05 11.13
CA PRO A 32 18.40 -30.41 11.39
C PRO A 32 17.17 -31.32 11.30
N ALA A 33 17.33 -32.50 10.70
CA ALA A 33 16.26 -33.48 10.56
C ALA A 33 15.54 -33.70 11.91
N GLY A 34 14.26 -33.30 11.99
CA GLY A 34 13.40 -33.52 13.15
C GLY A 34 13.10 -32.30 14.03
N SER A 35 13.56 -31.09 13.71
CA SER A 35 13.08 -29.88 14.41
C SER A 35 11.85 -29.26 13.72
N SER A 36 10.88 -28.77 14.50
CA SER A 36 9.77 -27.95 14.02
C SER A 36 10.14 -26.47 14.11
N PHE A 37 9.63 -25.63 13.20
CA PHE A 37 9.72 -24.18 13.32
C PHE A 37 8.91 -23.72 14.53
N THR A 38 9.47 -22.82 15.34
CA THR A 38 8.75 -22.09 16.38
C THR A 38 8.32 -20.73 15.86
N THR A 39 7.36 -20.09 16.54
CA THR A 39 6.88 -18.75 16.22
C THR A 39 8.02 -17.73 16.24
N GLU A 40 8.91 -17.80 17.22
CA GLU A 40 10.07 -16.91 17.34
C GLU A 40 11.05 -17.11 16.18
N ARG A 41 11.23 -18.35 15.71
CA ARG A 41 12.09 -18.62 14.55
C ARG A 41 11.46 -18.09 13.26
N VAL A 42 10.15 -18.23 13.09
CA VAL A 42 9.43 -17.67 11.93
C VAL A 42 9.52 -16.15 11.92
N GLU A 43 9.29 -15.50 13.05
CA GLU A 43 9.41 -14.05 13.17
C GLU A 43 10.84 -13.57 12.84
N ALA A 44 11.87 -14.25 13.40
CA ALA A 44 13.26 -13.94 13.08
C ALA A 44 13.54 -14.08 11.57
N LEU A 45 13.02 -15.13 10.91
CA LEU A 45 13.18 -15.33 9.47
C LEU A 45 12.48 -14.23 8.65
N LEU A 46 11.29 -13.78 9.04
CA LEU A 46 10.59 -12.67 8.39
C LEU A 46 11.42 -11.37 8.48
N LEU A 47 11.99 -11.09 9.65
CA LEU A 47 12.85 -9.92 9.86
C LEU A 47 14.22 -10.04 9.17
N GLU A 48 14.77 -11.25 9.07
CA GLU A 48 15.99 -11.56 8.29
C GLU A 48 15.74 -11.37 6.79
N GLY A 49 14.55 -11.76 6.29
CA GLY A 49 14.13 -11.59 4.90
C GLY A 49 13.89 -10.12 4.50
N ALA A 50 13.48 -9.29 5.46
CA ALA A 50 13.42 -7.83 5.30
C ALA A 50 14.84 -7.23 5.26
N THR A 51 15.29 -6.87 4.06
CA THR A 51 16.67 -6.47 3.76
C THR A 51 16.98 -5.01 4.08
N SER A 52 15.98 -4.20 4.39
CA SER A 52 16.13 -2.79 4.78
C SER A 52 15.39 -2.47 6.08
N GLU A 53 15.71 -1.33 6.70
CA GLU A 53 15.01 -0.90 7.92
C GLU A 53 13.55 -0.53 7.65
N VAL A 54 13.22 0.03 6.48
CA VAL A 54 11.84 0.40 6.12
C VAL A 54 10.95 -0.83 6.02
N GLN A 55 11.50 -1.91 5.44
CA GLN A 55 10.86 -3.22 5.35
C GLN A 55 10.65 -3.86 6.72
N ARG A 56 11.64 -3.78 7.62
CA ARG A 56 11.51 -4.28 9.00
C ARG A 56 10.50 -3.46 9.81
N ASP A 57 10.45 -2.16 9.57
CA ASP A 57 9.51 -1.26 10.23
C ASP A 57 8.05 -1.63 9.91
N LEU A 58 7.75 -2.22 8.75
CA LEU A 58 6.42 -2.74 8.44
C LEU A 58 5.97 -3.81 9.43
N TYR A 59 6.82 -4.80 9.68
CA TYR A 59 6.53 -5.83 10.66
C TYR A 59 6.43 -5.26 12.06
N ARG A 60 7.29 -4.30 12.41
CA ARG A 60 7.26 -3.61 13.70
C ARG A 60 5.96 -2.84 13.92
N VAL A 61 5.52 -2.06 12.95
CA VAL A 61 4.24 -1.33 12.97
C VAL A 61 3.08 -2.30 13.18
N ILE A 62 3.05 -3.41 12.44
CA ILE A 62 1.98 -4.40 12.59
C ILE A 62 2.03 -5.07 13.97
N ALA A 63 3.23 -5.40 14.46
CA ALA A 63 3.40 -6.01 15.77
C ALA A 63 2.99 -5.07 16.92
N GLU A 64 3.31 -3.78 16.82
CA GLU A 64 3.02 -2.77 17.83
C GLU A 64 1.54 -2.35 17.81
N ASP A 65 1.00 -2.04 16.64
CA ASP A 65 -0.34 -1.47 16.49
C ASP A 65 -1.44 -2.53 16.34
N TYR A 66 -1.09 -3.76 15.94
CA TYR A 66 -2.03 -4.88 15.71
C TYR A 66 -1.49 -6.20 16.30
N PRO A 67 -1.14 -6.24 17.60
CA PRO A 67 -0.42 -7.36 18.19
C PRO A 67 -1.19 -8.69 18.14
N THR A 68 -2.53 -8.64 18.21
CA THR A 68 -3.35 -9.86 18.17
C THR A 68 -3.33 -10.48 16.79
N GLU A 69 -3.53 -9.67 15.75
CA GLU A 69 -3.49 -10.08 14.36
C GLU A 69 -2.09 -10.53 13.94
N TYR A 70 -1.05 -9.84 14.41
CA TYR A 70 0.33 -10.24 14.16
C TYR A 70 0.68 -11.59 14.79
N ALA A 71 0.30 -11.82 16.04
CA ALA A 71 0.51 -13.11 16.70
C ALA A 71 -0.22 -14.26 15.98
N ALA A 72 -1.46 -14.02 15.52
CA ALA A 72 -2.20 -15.00 14.73
C ALA A 72 -1.52 -15.28 13.38
N PHE A 73 -1.01 -14.25 12.70
CA PHE A 73 -0.23 -14.41 11.48
C PHE A 73 1.04 -15.24 11.69
N LEU A 74 1.81 -14.98 12.75
CA LEU A 74 3.00 -15.76 13.04
C LEU A 74 2.67 -17.24 13.36
N ALA A 75 1.57 -17.49 14.08
CA ALA A 75 1.09 -18.85 14.34
C ALA A 75 0.74 -19.58 13.04
N ASP A 76 0.03 -18.91 12.14
CA ASP A 76 -0.34 -19.43 10.83
C ASP A 76 0.89 -19.72 9.95
N MET A 77 1.87 -18.82 9.92
CA MET A 77 3.13 -19.01 9.20
C MET A 77 3.97 -20.15 9.79
N THR A 78 3.92 -20.34 11.11
CA THR A 78 4.55 -21.47 11.80
C THR A 78 3.90 -22.79 11.42
N ALA A 79 2.57 -22.84 11.37
CA ALA A 79 1.85 -24.03 10.91
C ALA A 79 2.18 -24.34 9.44
N LEU A 80 2.26 -23.30 8.59
CA LEU A 80 2.62 -23.42 7.19
C LEU A 80 4.03 -23.97 7.00
N ALA A 81 5.02 -23.42 7.72
CA ALA A 81 6.41 -23.87 7.65
C ALA A 81 6.58 -25.33 8.10
N ASN A 82 5.76 -25.80 9.05
CA ASN A 82 5.78 -27.18 9.54
C ASN A 82 4.90 -28.16 8.73
N SER A 83 4.20 -27.69 7.69
CA SER A 83 3.23 -28.51 6.95
C SER A 83 3.86 -29.48 5.93
N GLY A 84 5.13 -29.26 5.56
CA GLY A 84 5.82 -30.07 4.56
C GLY A 84 5.24 -29.94 3.14
N ILE A 85 4.47 -28.89 2.87
CA ILE A 85 3.90 -28.66 1.53
C ILE A 85 5.00 -28.37 0.50
N PRO A 86 4.82 -28.82 -0.76
CA PRO A 86 5.65 -28.32 -1.85
C PRO A 86 5.39 -26.83 -2.07
N ASN A 87 6.39 -26.10 -2.57
CA ASN A 87 6.31 -24.66 -2.88
C ASN A 87 5.96 -23.77 -1.67
N LEU A 88 6.56 -24.06 -0.52
CA LEU A 88 6.37 -23.32 0.72
C LEU A 88 6.52 -21.80 0.56
N GLU A 89 7.50 -21.36 -0.22
CA GLU A 89 7.75 -19.94 -0.54
C GLU A 89 6.52 -19.26 -1.16
N GLN A 90 5.94 -19.84 -2.21
CA GLN A 90 4.76 -19.28 -2.88
C GLN A 90 3.56 -19.26 -1.94
N ALA A 91 3.34 -20.33 -1.16
CA ALA A 91 2.23 -20.40 -0.21
C ALA A 91 2.36 -19.35 0.90
N ALA A 92 3.58 -19.11 1.36
CA ALA A 92 3.87 -18.15 2.41
C ALA A 92 3.84 -16.69 1.89
N PHE A 93 4.22 -16.47 0.63
CA PHE A 93 3.97 -15.23 -0.10
C PHE A 93 2.47 -14.90 -0.15
N GLU A 94 1.64 -15.86 -0.60
CA GLU A 94 0.18 -15.70 -0.67
C GLU A 94 -0.43 -15.46 0.70
N LYS A 95 -0.02 -16.22 1.72
CA LYS A 95 -0.49 -16.06 3.09
C LYS A 95 -0.21 -14.67 3.67
N SER A 96 0.99 -14.16 3.42
CA SER A 96 1.40 -12.81 3.84
C SER A 96 0.63 -11.71 3.11
N ARG A 97 0.36 -11.90 1.82
CA ARG A 97 -0.48 -11.00 1.03
C ARG A 97 -1.92 -10.96 1.54
N ASP A 98 -2.49 -12.13 1.81
CA ASP A 98 -3.86 -12.25 2.29
C ASP A 98 -4.00 -11.66 3.70
N PHE A 99 -3.02 -11.89 4.58
CA PHE A 99 -2.97 -11.29 5.91
C PHE A 99 -3.00 -9.77 5.87
N THR A 100 -2.08 -9.13 5.12
CA THR A 100 -2.03 -7.66 5.05
C THR A 100 -3.25 -7.07 4.36
N SER A 101 -3.77 -7.74 3.33
CA SER A 101 -5.00 -7.33 2.65
C SER A 101 -6.20 -7.36 3.60
N GLU A 102 -6.37 -8.44 4.37
CA GLU A 102 -7.46 -8.58 5.34
C GLU A 102 -7.33 -7.57 6.48
N LEU A 103 -6.12 -7.40 7.03
CA LEU A 103 -5.84 -6.46 8.11
C LEU A 103 -6.20 -5.03 7.67
N ARG A 104 -5.80 -4.64 6.45
CA ARG A 104 -6.15 -3.35 5.84
C ARG A 104 -7.67 -3.23 5.67
N ARG A 105 -8.34 -4.20 5.05
CA ARG A 105 -9.79 -4.13 4.79
C ARG A 105 -10.60 -4.00 6.09
N THR A 106 -10.24 -4.77 7.11
CA THR A 106 -10.91 -4.75 8.42
C THR A 106 -10.72 -3.42 9.16
N ASN A 107 -9.57 -2.75 8.97
CA ASN A 107 -9.24 -1.50 9.66
C ASN A 107 -9.46 -0.24 8.80
N ALA A 108 -9.77 -0.37 7.50
CA ALA A 108 -9.92 0.73 6.56
C ALA A 108 -10.91 1.81 7.01
N ARG A 109 -11.97 1.42 7.75
CA ARG A 109 -12.95 2.35 8.32
C ARG A 109 -12.33 3.42 9.21
N TYR A 110 -11.21 3.12 9.88
CA TYR A 110 -10.53 4.06 10.78
C TYR A 110 -9.80 5.17 10.02
N LEU A 111 -9.52 5.01 8.72
CA LEU A 111 -8.92 6.08 7.91
C LEU A 111 -9.79 7.32 7.84
N SER A 112 -11.12 7.16 7.92
CA SER A 112 -12.06 8.29 7.99
C SER A 112 -11.94 9.13 9.26
N GLN A 113 -11.17 8.64 10.25
CA GLN A 113 -10.93 9.28 11.55
C GLN A 113 -9.44 9.54 11.79
N ALA A 114 -8.55 9.19 10.86
CA ALA A 114 -7.12 9.42 11.02
C ALA A 114 -6.80 10.93 10.94
N PRO A 115 -5.78 11.43 11.67
CA PRO A 115 -5.29 12.78 11.45
C PRO A 115 -4.91 13.01 9.99
N LEU A 116 -5.20 14.20 9.47
CA LEU A 116 -5.01 14.48 8.04
C LEU A 116 -3.56 14.32 7.57
N GLU A 117 -2.58 14.64 8.42
CA GLU A 117 -1.16 14.44 8.10
C GLU A 117 -0.81 12.96 7.88
N ASN A 118 -1.44 12.03 8.59
CA ASN A 118 -1.25 10.60 8.33
C ASN A 118 -1.82 10.21 6.96
N LEU A 119 -2.95 10.77 6.55
CA LEU A 119 -3.51 10.55 5.22
C LEU A 119 -2.61 11.16 4.13
N ARG A 120 -2.06 12.36 4.35
CA ARG A 120 -1.07 12.97 3.45
C ARG A 120 0.21 12.13 3.36
N ALA A 121 0.67 11.53 4.46
CA ALA A 121 1.83 10.64 4.45
C ALA A 121 1.64 9.43 3.53
N ILE A 122 0.44 8.82 3.51
CA ILE A 122 0.11 7.76 2.54
C ILE A 122 0.26 8.27 1.10
N ASN A 123 -0.26 9.45 0.80
CA ASN A 123 -0.19 10.04 -0.55
C ASN A 123 1.26 10.36 -0.96
N ARG A 124 2.09 10.87 -0.03
CA ARG A 124 3.52 11.10 -0.27
C ARG A 124 4.29 9.80 -0.52
N ALA A 125 4.05 8.75 0.27
CA ALA A 125 4.65 7.44 0.05
C ALA A 125 4.22 6.85 -1.32
N THR A 126 2.94 7.01 -1.67
CA THR A 126 2.41 6.60 -2.98
C THR A 126 3.07 7.35 -4.13
N LEU A 127 3.20 8.67 -3.99
CA LEU A 127 3.90 9.53 -4.94
C LEU A 127 5.34 9.07 -5.17
N ALA A 128 6.07 8.70 -4.11
CA ALA A 128 7.44 8.23 -4.23
C ALA A 128 7.56 7.00 -5.15
N VAL A 129 6.65 6.03 -5.03
CA VAL A 129 6.61 4.88 -5.94
C VAL A 129 6.26 5.30 -7.38
N LEU A 130 5.28 6.19 -7.56
CA LEU A 130 4.94 6.67 -8.91
C LEU A 130 6.12 7.38 -9.59
N VAL A 131 6.85 8.21 -8.85
CA VAL A 131 8.07 8.88 -9.32
C VAL A 131 9.14 7.85 -9.71
N SER A 132 9.35 6.81 -8.90
CA SER A 132 10.35 5.76 -9.23
C SER A 132 9.97 4.93 -10.46
N LEU A 133 8.70 4.97 -10.88
CA LEU A 133 8.18 4.22 -12.04
C LEU A 133 8.05 5.06 -13.31
N GLN A 134 8.46 6.34 -13.32
CA GLN A 134 8.28 7.23 -14.46
C GLN A 134 8.95 6.74 -15.76
N ASP A 135 10.06 6.02 -15.64
CA ASP A 135 10.77 5.43 -16.79
C ASP A 135 10.18 4.08 -17.25
N ASN A 136 9.17 3.56 -16.55
CA ASN A 136 8.45 2.33 -16.89
C ASN A 136 6.93 2.57 -16.89
N LEU A 137 6.46 3.26 -17.94
CA LEU A 137 5.05 3.69 -18.07
C LEU A 137 4.03 2.55 -17.89
N PRO A 138 4.22 1.34 -18.46
CA PRO A 138 3.28 0.24 -18.24
C PRO A 138 3.17 -0.17 -16.77
N LEU A 139 4.31 -0.27 -16.06
CA LEU A 139 4.32 -0.63 -14.64
C LEU A 139 3.73 0.48 -13.78
N CYS A 140 4.07 1.74 -14.07
CA CYS A 140 3.49 2.91 -13.42
C CYS A 140 1.96 2.93 -13.56
N ALA A 141 1.43 2.69 -14.77
CA ALA A 141 0.00 2.68 -15.00
C ALA A 141 -0.70 1.56 -14.22
N LYS A 142 -0.15 0.33 -14.23
CA LYS A 142 -0.68 -0.78 -13.40
C LYS A 142 -0.73 -0.42 -11.92
N PHE A 143 0.36 0.16 -11.40
CA PHE A 143 0.45 0.58 -10.01
C PHE A 143 -0.50 1.74 -9.68
N ALA A 144 -0.62 2.75 -10.55
CA ALA A 144 -1.50 3.88 -10.33
C ALA A 144 -2.98 3.45 -10.17
N VAL A 145 -3.42 2.49 -10.99
CA VAL A 145 -4.82 2.03 -11.00
C VAL A 145 -5.15 1.06 -9.88
N GLY A 146 -4.31 0.06 -9.62
CA GLY A 146 -4.62 -0.98 -8.63
C GLY A 146 -3.53 -1.23 -7.60
N GLY A 147 -2.59 -0.30 -7.46
CA GLY A 147 -1.39 -0.43 -6.64
C GLY A 147 -0.72 -1.79 -6.81
N GLY A 148 -0.41 -2.44 -5.70
CA GLY A 148 0.19 -3.76 -5.65
C GLY A 148 -0.79 -4.87 -6.05
N ALA A 149 -2.09 -4.73 -5.81
CA ALA A 149 -3.05 -5.81 -6.08
C ALA A 149 -3.15 -6.18 -7.57
N ASN A 150 -2.84 -5.24 -8.48
CA ASN A 150 -2.82 -5.48 -9.93
C ASN A 150 -1.47 -5.98 -10.48
N LEU A 151 -0.48 -6.24 -9.61
CA LEU A 151 0.86 -6.63 -10.02
C LEU A 151 1.03 -8.14 -10.02
N THR A 152 1.69 -8.63 -11.07
CA THR A 152 2.23 -9.99 -11.10
C THR A 152 3.54 -10.06 -10.30
N MET A 153 4.02 -11.26 -9.96
CA MET A 153 5.32 -11.39 -9.27
C MET A 153 6.44 -10.69 -10.05
N ALA A 154 6.50 -10.90 -11.37
CA ALA A 154 7.48 -10.23 -12.24
C ALA A 154 7.35 -8.70 -12.22
N ASP A 155 6.14 -8.16 -12.09
CA ASP A 155 5.94 -6.72 -11.91
C ASP A 155 6.52 -6.25 -10.56
N VAL A 156 6.29 -7.00 -9.50
CA VAL A 156 6.80 -6.70 -8.15
C VAL A 156 8.32 -6.77 -8.11
N GLU A 157 8.93 -7.66 -8.88
CA GLU A 157 10.38 -7.78 -8.93
C GLU A 157 11.09 -6.54 -9.46
N MET A 158 10.38 -5.74 -10.26
CA MET A 158 10.84 -4.47 -10.82
C MET A 158 10.59 -3.26 -9.89
N LEU A 159 9.88 -3.44 -8.78
CA LEU A 159 9.61 -2.34 -7.83
C LEU A 159 10.77 -2.13 -6.86
N ASP A 160 10.92 -0.89 -6.43
CA ASP A 160 11.65 -0.57 -5.21
C ASP A 160 10.81 -0.96 -3.98
N LEU A 161 11.14 -2.09 -3.38
CA LEU A 161 10.37 -2.65 -2.26
C LEU A 161 10.43 -1.80 -0.98
N ASP A 162 11.42 -0.92 -0.83
CA ASP A 162 11.47 0.01 0.30
C ASP A 162 10.39 1.07 0.16
N LEU A 163 10.20 1.60 -1.05
CA LEU A 163 9.14 2.57 -1.33
C LEU A 163 7.76 1.94 -1.18
N VAL A 164 7.57 0.70 -1.62
CA VAL A 164 6.29 0.01 -1.43
C VAL A 164 6.07 -0.28 0.07
N ALA A 165 7.09 -0.74 0.81
CA ALA A 165 7.03 -0.92 2.28
C ALA A 165 6.64 0.36 3.01
N ALA A 166 7.17 1.52 2.61
CA ALA A 166 6.79 2.80 3.18
C ALA A 166 5.28 3.08 3.05
N ILE A 167 4.66 2.74 1.91
CA ILE A 167 3.20 2.87 1.77
C ILE A 167 2.46 1.98 2.77
N GLY A 168 2.94 0.75 2.99
CA GLY A 168 2.40 -0.15 4.00
C GLY A 168 2.47 0.44 5.41
N ASN A 169 3.65 0.96 5.78
CA ASN A 169 3.89 1.59 7.09
C ASN A 169 2.90 2.75 7.31
N GLU A 170 2.80 3.66 6.35
CA GLU A 170 1.92 4.82 6.47
C GLU A 170 0.44 4.45 6.53
N ASN A 171 0.00 3.42 5.78
CA ASN A 171 -1.38 2.95 5.86
C ASN A 171 -1.71 2.36 7.23
N PHE A 172 -0.86 1.47 7.76
CA PHE A 172 -1.10 0.83 9.05
C PHE A 172 -1.02 1.84 10.21
N ARG A 173 -0.06 2.78 10.16
CA ARG A 173 0.03 3.90 11.12
C ARG A 173 -1.18 4.82 11.05
N ALA A 174 -1.69 5.15 9.86
CA ALA A 174 -2.88 5.98 9.72
C ALA A 174 -4.14 5.28 10.25
N MET A 175 -4.32 4.00 9.94
CA MET A 175 -5.43 3.20 10.48
C MET A 175 -5.36 3.11 12.01
N ALA A 176 -4.17 2.89 12.58
CA ALA A 176 -3.96 2.85 14.03
C ALA A 176 -4.24 4.21 14.66
N ALA A 177 -3.72 5.30 14.09
CA ALA A 177 -3.98 6.66 14.55
C ALA A 177 -5.48 7.01 14.50
N GLY A 178 -6.21 6.59 13.46
CA GLY A 178 -7.65 6.78 13.38
C GLY A 178 -8.46 5.93 14.36
N ARG A 179 -7.93 4.77 14.79
CA ARG A 179 -8.53 3.92 15.84
C ARG A 179 -8.28 4.50 17.23
N ASP A 180 -7.03 4.89 17.51
CA ASP A 180 -6.54 5.18 18.85
C ASP A 180 -6.64 6.66 19.22
N THR A 181 -6.51 7.55 18.23
CA THR A 181 -6.59 9.00 18.36
C THR A 181 -7.50 9.63 17.30
N PRO A 182 -8.81 9.28 17.30
CA PRO A 182 -9.71 9.68 16.24
C PRO A 182 -9.91 11.19 16.15
N VAL A 183 -9.89 11.72 14.93
CA VAL A 183 -10.22 13.09 14.58
C VAL A 183 -11.57 13.11 13.85
N THR A 184 -12.42 14.07 14.19
CA THR A 184 -13.68 14.28 13.46
C THR A 184 -13.43 15.13 12.21
N HIS A 185 -13.68 14.55 11.04
CA HIS A 185 -13.66 15.26 9.78
C HIS A 185 -15.05 15.71 9.36
N ALA A 186 -15.13 16.85 8.67
CA ALA A 186 -16.38 17.23 8.01
C ALA A 186 -16.67 16.25 6.86
N ALA A 187 -17.93 15.81 6.74
CA ALA A 187 -18.34 14.91 5.67
C ALA A 187 -18.13 15.54 4.29
N VAL A 188 -17.70 14.73 3.32
CA VAL A 188 -17.58 15.13 1.91
C VAL A 188 -18.92 15.63 1.37
N ARG A 189 -18.86 16.69 0.57
CA ARG A 189 -20.02 17.36 -0.03
C ARG A 189 -20.05 17.14 -1.53
N ASP A 190 -21.24 17.32 -2.09
CA ASP A 190 -21.44 17.41 -3.53
C ASP A 190 -20.63 18.60 -4.09
N GLY A 191 -19.49 18.31 -4.70
CA GLY A 191 -18.57 19.31 -5.27
C GLY A 191 -17.17 19.32 -4.66
N ASP A 192 -16.92 18.69 -3.52
CA ASP A 192 -15.56 18.67 -2.92
C ASP A 192 -14.54 17.97 -3.82
N ILE A 193 -14.96 16.85 -4.42
CA ILE A 193 -14.15 16.10 -5.37
C ILE A 193 -13.92 16.90 -6.66
N ALA A 194 -14.93 17.66 -7.10
CA ALA A 194 -14.80 18.53 -8.27
C ALA A 194 -13.82 19.68 -7.97
N ALA A 195 -13.90 20.30 -6.78
CA ALA A 195 -12.99 21.34 -6.35
C ALA A 195 -11.54 20.84 -6.28
N LEU A 196 -11.31 19.62 -5.78
CA LEU A 196 -9.99 19.00 -5.80
C LEU A 196 -9.44 18.83 -7.23
N ILE A 197 -10.27 18.32 -8.15
CA ILE A 197 -9.89 18.14 -9.55
C ILE A 197 -9.66 19.49 -10.24
N ASP A 198 -10.51 20.48 -9.99
CA ASP A 198 -10.35 21.84 -10.53
C ASP A 198 -9.07 22.49 -9.99
N GLY A 199 -8.75 22.27 -8.71
CA GLY A 199 -7.49 22.69 -8.11
C GLY A 199 -6.29 22.09 -8.84
N TRP A 200 -6.29 20.76 -9.05
CA TRP A 200 -5.24 20.08 -9.82
C TRP A 200 -5.16 20.54 -11.27
N ASN A 201 -6.30 20.75 -11.93
CA ASN A 201 -6.36 21.22 -13.32
C ASN A 201 -5.76 22.62 -13.50
N ASN A 202 -5.82 23.45 -12.45
CA ASN A 202 -5.24 24.79 -12.42
C ASN A 202 -3.80 24.82 -11.88
N ASP A 203 -3.26 23.67 -11.44
CA ASP A 203 -1.87 23.57 -11.01
C ASP A 203 -0.93 23.78 -12.22
N PRO A 204 0.10 24.64 -12.13
CA PRO A 204 1.03 24.91 -13.23
C PRO A 204 1.77 23.67 -13.78
N ALA A 205 1.91 22.60 -12.98
CA ALA A 205 2.52 21.35 -13.40
C ALA A 205 1.57 20.47 -14.23
N THR A 206 0.27 20.76 -14.25
CA THR A 206 -0.75 19.97 -14.94
C THR A 206 -0.94 20.46 -16.38
N THR A 207 -0.82 19.54 -17.34
CA THR A 207 -1.06 19.83 -18.76
C THR A 207 -2.44 19.33 -19.22
N PRO A 208 -3.03 19.90 -20.29
CA PRO A 208 -4.30 19.39 -20.85
C PRO A 208 -4.24 17.91 -21.28
N ASP A 209 -3.06 17.43 -21.67
CA ASP A 209 -2.83 16.04 -22.06
C ASP A 209 -2.91 15.09 -20.85
N MET A 210 -2.36 15.51 -19.71
CA MET A 210 -2.51 14.78 -18.44
C MET A 210 -3.97 14.71 -17.99
N GLN A 211 -4.71 15.81 -18.11
CA GLN A 211 -6.14 15.85 -17.78
C GLN A 211 -6.93 14.87 -18.64
N THR A 212 -6.65 14.85 -19.95
CA THR A 212 -7.28 13.93 -20.90
C THR A 212 -6.95 12.48 -20.55
N ALA A 213 -5.68 12.18 -20.25
CA ALA A 213 -5.23 10.84 -19.88
C ALA A 213 -5.92 10.31 -18.63
N LEU A 214 -5.95 11.10 -17.55
CA LEU A 214 -6.51 10.68 -16.26
C LEU A 214 -8.04 10.56 -16.33
N MET A 215 -8.71 11.57 -16.88
CA MET A 215 -10.18 11.59 -16.96
C MET A 215 -10.72 10.59 -17.99
N GLY A 216 -9.94 10.28 -19.02
CA GLY A 216 -10.26 9.25 -20.01
C GLY A 216 -10.08 7.82 -19.49
N GLY A 217 -9.28 7.63 -18.43
CA GLY A 217 -8.98 6.31 -17.87
C GLY A 217 -8.14 5.42 -18.81
N ASP A 218 -7.49 6.00 -19.82
CA ASP A 218 -6.65 5.26 -20.75
C ASP A 218 -5.26 5.04 -20.15
N MET A 219 -5.06 3.88 -19.55
CA MET A 219 -3.78 3.45 -18.97
C MET A 219 -2.64 3.37 -19.99
N SER A 220 -2.94 3.29 -21.29
CA SER A 220 -1.94 3.25 -22.37
C SER A 220 -1.50 4.64 -22.83
N HIS A 221 -2.18 5.68 -22.37
CA HIS A 221 -1.88 7.06 -22.74
C HIS A 221 -0.49 7.46 -22.21
N PRO A 222 0.41 8.05 -23.04
CA PRO A 222 1.77 8.39 -22.60
C PRO A 222 1.83 9.31 -21.38
N ALA A 223 0.86 10.23 -21.25
CA ALA A 223 0.74 11.13 -20.10
C ALA A 223 0.06 10.52 -18.86
N PHE A 224 -0.41 9.27 -18.87
CA PHE A 224 -1.18 8.69 -17.76
C PHE A 224 -0.37 8.60 -16.46
N CYS A 225 0.87 8.12 -16.53
CA CYS A 225 1.76 8.03 -15.36
C CYS A 225 2.08 9.44 -14.80
N ALA A 226 2.39 10.38 -15.70
CA ALA A 226 2.67 11.76 -15.31
C ALA A 226 1.45 12.42 -14.67
N ALA A 227 0.24 12.19 -15.20
CA ALA A 227 -1.01 12.70 -14.64
C ALA A 227 -1.28 12.17 -13.24
N ASN A 228 -1.09 10.87 -13.00
CA ASN A 228 -1.23 10.30 -11.66
C ASN A 228 -0.18 10.85 -10.70
N THR A 229 1.07 11.02 -11.16
CA THR A 229 2.14 11.60 -10.34
C THR A 229 1.80 13.04 -9.94
N THR A 230 1.42 13.90 -10.88
CA THR A 230 1.10 15.30 -10.57
C THR A 230 -0.15 15.41 -9.71
N PHE A 231 -1.15 14.55 -9.93
CA PHE A 231 -2.35 14.49 -9.08
C PHE A 231 -2.00 14.09 -7.64
N GLN A 232 -1.16 13.06 -7.44
CA GLN A 232 -0.70 12.66 -6.11
C GLN A 232 0.13 13.76 -5.42
N ALA A 233 0.99 14.45 -6.18
CA ALA A 233 1.76 15.59 -5.66
C ALA A 233 0.84 16.74 -5.21
N PHE A 234 -0.18 17.06 -6.01
CA PHE A 234 -1.19 18.06 -5.64
C PHE A 234 -1.94 17.64 -4.38
N VAL A 235 -2.43 16.41 -4.33
CA VAL A 235 -3.17 15.86 -3.17
C VAL A 235 -2.34 15.88 -1.88
N ALA A 236 -1.05 15.54 -1.96
CA ALA A 236 -0.15 15.52 -0.81
C ALA A 236 0.02 16.89 -0.14
N GLU A 237 -0.14 17.97 -0.90
CA GLU A 237 0.11 19.35 -0.46
C GLU A 237 -1.17 20.22 -0.39
N ALA A 238 -2.31 19.70 -0.83
CA ALA A 238 -3.58 20.43 -0.82
C ALA A 238 -4.06 20.71 0.63
N THR A 239 -4.35 21.98 0.91
CA THR A 239 -4.76 22.48 2.25
C THR A 239 -6.14 23.14 2.27
N GLY A 240 -6.82 23.21 1.12
CA GLY A 240 -8.16 23.77 1.05
C GLY A 240 -9.19 22.84 1.69
N ALA A 241 -10.18 23.42 2.38
CA ALA A 241 -11.12 22.62 3.17
C ALA A 241 -11.94 21.63 2.33
N ALA A 242 -12.18 21.91 1.04
CA ALA A 242 -12.88 20.98 0.15
C ALA A 242 -11.99 19.78 -0.22
N GLU A 243 -10.72 20.08 -0.50
CA GLU A 243 -9.66 19.15 -0.83
C GLU A 243 -9.39 18.21 0.34
N GLU A 244 -9.30 18.71 1.57
CA GLU A 244 -9.09 17.87 2.76
C GLU A 244 -10.25 16.87 2.94
N ARG A 245 -11.49 17.30 2.75
CA ARG A 245 -12.66 16.39 2.80
C ARG A 245 -12.64 15.35 1.68
N ALA A 246 -12.22 15.76 0.48
CA ALA A 246 -12.03 14.87 -0.66
C ALA A 246 -10.93 13.83 -0.39
N ILE A 247 -9.80 14.23 0.21
CA ILE A 247 -8.70 13.33 0.57
C ILE A 247 -9.18 12.26 1.55
N VAL A 248 -9.84 12.67 2.64
CA VAL A 248 -10.39 11.73 3.64
C VAL A 248 -11.33 10.71 2.98
N TYR A 249 -12.25 11.19 2.12
CA TYR A 249 -13.18 10.34 1.40
C TYR A 249 -12.47 9.35 0.47
N MET A 250 -11.57 9.83 -0.40
CA MET A 250 -10.89 9.01 -1.39
C MET A 250 -9.98 7.98 -0.73
N THR A 251 -9.15 8.38 0.24
CA THR A 251 -8.24 7.45 0.95
C THR A 251 -9.02 6.36 1.67
N THR A 252 -10.18 6.68 2.27
CA THR A 252 -11.05 5.68 2.90
C THR A 252 -11.68 4.74 1.85
N ALA A 253 -12.24 5.28 0.77
CA ALA A 253 -12.95 4.51 -0.25
C ALA A 253 -12.02 3.54 -1.01
N VAL A 254 -10.78 3.94 -1.25
CA VAL A 254 -9.74 3.11 -1.87
C VAL A 254 -9.33 1.96 -0.97
N ASN A 255 -9.19 2.22 0.33
CA ASN A 255 -8.72 1.20 1.28
C ASN A 255 -9.81 0.21 1.70
N ALA A 256 -11.08 0.54 1.49
CA ALA A 256 -12.21 -0.33 1.77
C ALA A 256 -12.47 -1.41 0.70
N GLN A 257 -11.81 -1.33 -0.46
CA GLN A 257 -11.88 -2.32 -1.55
C GLN A 257 -10.89 -3.47 -1.31
#